data_AF-A0A544Y7P9-F1
#
_entry.id   AF-A0A544Y7P9-F1
#
_cell.length_a   1.000
_cell.length_b   1.000
_cell.length_c   1.000
_cell.angle_alpha   90.00
_cell.angle_beta   90.00
_cell.angle_gamma   90.00
#
_symmetry.space_group_name_H-M   'P 1'
#
loop_
_entity.id
_entity.type
_entity.pdbx_description
1 polymer ?
#
loop_
_entity_poly.entity_id
_entity_poly.type
_entity_poly.pdbx_seq_one_letter_code
_entity_poly.pdbx_strand_id
1 'polypeptide(L)' 'MSAAARTGSPSWSVPGTDKRSCDFCVALMRWKGTLGVELNADTTRLPESEMAALLHRLESFVVGAAQSLS' A
#
# COMPACT_ATOMS: atom_id res chain seq x y z
N MET A 1 -13.39 -18.90 -29.05
CA MET A 1 -12.72 -17.59 -29.05
C MET A 1 -12.77 -17.05 -27.63
N SER A 2 -11.63 -16.68 -27.07
CA SER A 2 -11.33 -16.60 -25.64
C SER A 2 -12.13 -15.57 -24.84
N ALA A 3 -12.58 -15.97 -23.64
CA ALA A 3 -12.99 -15.07 -22.58
C ALA A 3 -11.73 -14.45 -21.95
N ALA A 4 -11.61 -13.13 -22.02
CA ALA A 4 -10.58 -12.39 -21.29
C ALA A 4 -10.88 -12.49 -19.79
N ALA A 5 -10.11 -13.32 -19.08
CA ALA A 5 -10.04 -13.29 -17.63
C ALA A 5 -9.47 -11.93 -17.22
N ARG A 6 -10.35 -10.99 -16.84
CA ARG A 6 -9.91 -9.82 -16.08
C ARG A 6 -9.39 -10.34 -14.75
N THR A 7 -8.08 -10.43 -14.63
CA THR A 7 -7.39 -10.50 -13.34
C THR A 7 -7.64 -9.19 -12.61
N GLY A 8 -8.78 -9.10 -11.93
CA GLY A 8 -9.01 -8.04 -10.96
C GLY A 8 -8.08 -8.29 -9.77
N SER A 9 -7.16 -7.35 -9.52
CA SER A 9 -6.38 -7.29 -8.29
C SER A 9 -7.31 -7.45 -7.08
N PRO A 10 -6.95 -8.22 -6.04
CA PRO A 10 -7.82 -8.40 -4.88
C PRO A 10 -8.09 -7.03 -4.24
N SER A 11 -9.35 -6.57 -4.28
CA SER A 11 -9.72 -5.29 -3.72
C SER A 11 -9.77 -5.38 -2.19
N TRP A 12 -8.64 -5.20 -1.51
CA TRP A 12 -8.58 -5.20 -0.05
C TRP A 12 -9.16 -3.91 0.53
N SER A 13 -10.26 -3.99 1.29
CA SER A 13 -10.85 -2.85 2.01
C SER A 13 -10.64 -3.00 3.50
N VAL A 14 -10.13 -1.95 4.15
CA VAL A 14 -10.07 -1.85 5.60
C VAL A 14 -11.52 -1.89 6.14
N PRO A 15 -11.87 -2.84 7.04
CA PRO A 15 -13.23 -2.92 7.59
C PRO A 15 -13.63 -1.59 8.23
N GLY A 16 -14.82 -1.08 7.87
CA GLY A 16 -15.33 0.21 8.36
C GLY A 16 -14.80 1.45 7.63
N THR A 17 -13.92 1.29 6.64
CA THR A 17 -13.44 2.39 5.80
C THR A 17 -14.10 2.27 4.42
N ASP A 18 -14.99 3.19 4.09
CA ASP A 18 -15.51 3.28 2.73
C ASP A 18 -14.36 3.75 1.82
N LYS A 19 -13.96 2.89 0.87
CA LYS A 19 -12.88 3.19 -0.10
C LYS A 19 -13.15 4.46 -0.92
N ARG A 20 -14.40 4.93 -0.93
CA ARG A 20 -14.82 6.17 -1.60
C ARG A 20 -14.57 7.44 -0.77
N SER A 21 -14.17 7.32 0.49
CA SER A 21 -14.11 8.45 1.45
C SER A 21 -12.70 8.84 1.91
N CYS A 22 -11.63 8.24 1.38
CA CYS A 22 -10.29 8.54 1.84
C CYS A 22 -9.46 9.20 0.74
N ASP A 23 -9.06 10.46 1.00
CA ASP A 23 -8.11 11.19 0.16
C ASP A 23 -6.72 10.50 0.14
N PHE A 24 -6.43 9.72 1.19
CA PHE A 24 -5.19 8.96 1.37
C PHE A 24 -5.41 7.75 2.29
N CYS A 25 -4.86 6.59 1.91
CA CYS A 25 -4.87 5.35 2.68
C CYS A 25 -3.49 4.68 2.65
N VAL A 26 -3.09 4.13 3.80
CA VAL A 26 -1.97 3.19 3.93
C VAL A 26 -2.50 1.88 4.48
N ALA A 27 -2.23 0.78 3.81
CA ALA A 27 -2.49 -0.55 4.32
C ALA A 27 -1.17 -1.29 4.60
N LEU A 28 -1.08 -1.88 5.79
CA LEU A 28 0.03 -2.73 6.21
C LEU A 28 -0.45 -4.17 6.28
N MET A 29 0.25 -5.07 5.60
CA MET A 29 -0.13 -6.47 5.49
C MET A 29 1.06 -7.36 5.83
N ARG A 30 0.86 -8.34 6.72
CA ARG A 30 1.85 -9.40 6.93
C ARG A 30 1.56 -10.53 5.96
N TRP A 31 2.52 -10.87 5.10
CA TRP A 31 2.40 -11.98 4.17
C TRP A 31 3.67 -12.82 4.15
N LYS A 32 3.58 -14.07 4.62
CA LYS A 32 4.67 -15.07 4.57
C LYS A 32 6.04 -14.52 5.01
N GLY A 33 6.08 -13.80 6.14
CA GLY A 33 7.32 -13.23 6.67
C GLY A 33 7.75 -11.89 6.04
N THR A 34 6.99 -11.39 5.06
CA THR A 34 7.17 -10.06 4.47
C THR A 34 6.13 -9.09 5.04
N LEU A 35 6.52 -7.83 5.18
CA LEU A 35 5.60 -6.71 5.40
C LEU A 35 5.28 -6.07 4.04
N GLY A 36 4.07 -6.29 3.55
CA GLY A 36 3.54 -5.58 2.39
C GLY A 36 2.97 -4.23 2.81
N VAL A 37 3.24 -3.20 2.01
CA VAL A 37 2.68 -1.86 2.16
C VAL A 37 1.95 -1.50 0.88
N GLU A 38 0.70 -1.06 0.99
CA GLU A 38 -0.07 -0.52 -0.12
C GLU A 38 -0.47 0.92 0.19
N LEU A 39 -0.26 1.82 -0.76
CA LEU A 39 -0.74 3.20 -0.71
C LEU A 39 -1.83 3.39 -1.75
N ASN A 40 -2.94 3.99 -1.33
CA ASN A 40 -3.98 4.45 -2.23
C ASN A 40 -4.25 5.92 -1.93
N ALA A 41 -4.10 6.79 -2.91
CA ALA A 41 -4.28 8.22 -2.74
C ALA A 41 -4.88 8.82 -4.02
N ASP A 42 -5.58 9.93 -3.86
CA ASP A 42 -5.94 10.77 -5.01
C ASP A 42 -4.65 11.41 -5.57
N THR A 43 -4.21 10.95 -6.74
CA THR A 43 -2.96 11.41 -7.38
C THR A 43 -3.03 12.86 -7.85
N THR A 44 -4.23 13.46 -7.90
CA THR A 44 -4.38 14.90 -8.16
C THR A 44 -3.94 15.75 -6.96
N ARG A 45 -3.97 15.17 -5.74
CA ARG A 45 -3.57 15.83 -4.49
C ARG A 45 -2.21 15.37 -3.98
N LEU A 46 -1.84 14.12 -4.26
CA LEU A 46 -0.56 13.55 -3.89
C LEU A 46 0.15 12.98 -5.13
N PRO A 47 1.13 13.70 -5.71
CA PRO A 47 1.85 13.24 -6.88
C PRO A 47 2.49 11.86 -6.66
N GLU A 48 2.57 11.04 -7.71
CA GLU A 48 3.18 9.69 -7.64
C GLU A 48 4.62 9.72 -7.09
N SER A 49 5.39 10.78 -7.39
CA SER A 49 6.74 10.96 -6.84
C SER A 49 6.76 11.09 -5.32
N GLU A 50 5.76 11.76 -4.75
CA GLU A 50 5.62 11.91 -3.29
C GLU A 50 5.17 10.58 -2.66
N MET A 51 4.30 9.82 -3.33
CA MET A 51 3.92 8.46 -2.90
C MET A 51 5.14 7.53 -2.87
N ALA A 52 5.98 7.56 -3.92
CA ALA A 52 7.20 6.78 -3.99
C ALA A 52 8.21 7.18 -2.89
N ALA A 53 8.39 8.48 -2.67
CA ALA A 53 9.25 8.97 -1.59
C ALA A 53 8.74 8.53 -0.21
N LEU A 54 7.43 8.51 0.00
CA LEU A 54 6.83 8.02 1.24
C LEU A 54 7.08 6.52 1.45
N LEU A 55 6.87 5.70 0.41
CA LEU A 55 7.16 4.26 0.47
C LEU A 55 8.62 4.00 0.84
N HIS A 56 9.55 4.74 0.22
CA HIS A 56 10.97 4.56 0.49
C HIS A 56 11.36 4.96 1.92
N ARG A 57 10.77 6.04 2.46
CA ARG A 57 10.98 6.43 3.87
C ARG A 57 10.44 5.37 4.83
N LEU A 58 9.27 4.82 4.54
CA LEU A 58 8.68 3.77 5.37
C LEU A 58 9.52 2.49 5.35
N GLU A 59 10.01 2.09 4.18
CA GLU A 59 10.93 0.97 4.04
C GLU A 59 12.19 1.19 4.89
N SER A 60 12.84 2.36 4.75
CA SER A 60 14.03 2.70 5.52
C SER A 60 13.78 2.65 7.04
N PHE A 61 12.64 3.18 7.49
CA PHE A 61 12.24 3.12 8.90
C PHE A 61 12.08 1.67 9.39
N VAL A 62 11.35 0.83 8.64
CA VAL A 62 11.11 -0.57 9.03
C VAL A 62 12.40 -1.37 9.09
N VAL A 63 13.27 -1.22 8.08
CA VAL A 63 14.57 -1.89 8.03
C VAL A 63 15.45 -1.44 9.19
N GLY A 64 15.52 -0.13 9.46
CA GLY A 64 16.29 0.40 10.58
C GLY A 64 15.79 -0.08 11.94
N ALA A 65 14.47 -0.09 12.15
CA ALA A 65 13.86 -0.59 13.38
C ALA A 65 14.16 -2.09 13.59
N ALA A 66 14.08 -2.90 12.53
CA ALA A 66 14.40 -4.32 12.60
C ALA A 66 15.87 -4.59 12.98
N GLN A 67 16.80 -3.78 12.46
CA GLN A 67 18.23 -3.87 12.80
C GLN A 67 18.54 -3.44 14.24
N SER A 68 17.75 -2.50 14.81
CA SER A 68 17.93 -2.07 16.20
C SER A 68 17.47 -3.11 17.24
N LEU A 69 16.72 -4.12 16.80
CA LEU A 69 16.14 -5.17 17.64
C LEU A 69 16.92 -6.50 17.58
N SER A 70 17.97 -6.59 16.75
CA SER A 70 18.85 -7.75 16.59
C SER A 70 20.18 -7.56 17.30
#